data_AF-A0A5K1FJK7-F1
#
_entry.id   AF-A0A5K1FJK7-F1
#
_cell.length_a   1.000
_cell.length_b   1.000
_cell.length_c   1.000
_cell.angle_alpha   90.00
_cell.angle_beta   90.00
_cell.angle_gamma   90.00
#
_symmetry.space_group_name_H-M   'P 1'
#
loop_
_entity.id
_entity.type
_entity.pdbx_description
1 polymer ?
#
loop_
_entity_poly.entity_id
_entity_poly.type
_entity_poly.pdbx_seq_one_letter_code
_entity_poly.pdbx_strand_id
1 'polypeptide(L)'
;SPAIEDLKQCLENTGQHSKLIDSFISALRYRLLTAGASTNDILHQYISTIKALCRIDPTGVFLEAVSEPIRDYLRGRKDTIKCIVNMLTDGTGGGTNGSGGAGDSLLEELNRNVDNLEISDHDNDFNSDDKQAWADAQ
;
A
#
# COMPACT_ATOMS: atom_id res chain seq x y z
N SER A 1 -7.38 7.95 10.49
CA SER A 1 -8.75 7.43 10.33
C SER A 1 -9.08 6.66 11.59
N PRO A 2 -10.19 6.95 12.31
CA PRO A 2 -10.49 6.34 13.60
C PRO A 2 -10.46 4.81 13.57
N ALA A 3 -11.05 4.18 12.57
CA ALA A 3 -11.08 2.72 12.45
C ALA A 3 -9.68 2.07 12.25
N ILE A 4 -8.74 2.79 11.61
CA ILE A 4 -7.35 2.31 11.45
C ILE A 4 -6.61 2.37 12.78
N GLU A 5 -6.87 3.41 13.58
CA GLU A 5 -6.29 3.55 14.91
C GLU A 5 -6.84 2.49 15.88
N ASP A 6 -8.15 2.24 15.83
CA ASP A 6 -8.78 1.19 16.62
C ASP A 6 -8.21 -0.19 16.27
N LEU A 7 -7.99 -0.46 14.96
CA LEU A 7 -7.38 -1.70 14.51
C LEU A 7 -5.94 -1.85 15.03
N LYS A 8 -5.14 -0.78 14.97
CA LYS A 8 -3.77 -0.76 15.53
C LYS A 8 -3.78 -1.14 17.01
N GLN A 9 -4.58 -0.45 17.82
CA GLN A 9 -4.69 -0.75 19.26
C GLN A 9 -5.18 -2.18 19.52
N CYS A 10 -6.11 -2.69 18.71
CA CYS A 10 -6.56 -4.07 18.85
C CYS A 10 -5.45 -5.09 18.56
N LEU A 11 -4.59 -4.84 17.57
CA LEU A 11 -3.49 -5.75 17.23
C LEU A 11 -2.43 -5.81 18.32
N GLU A 12 -2.08 -4.67 18.90
CA GLU A 12 -1.15 -4.57 20.04
C GLU A 12 -1.60 -5.44 21.22
N ASN A 13 -2.92 -5.55 21.44
CA ASN A 13 -3.48 -6.31 22.55
C ASN A 13 -3.79 -7.78 22.24
N THR A 14 -3.99 -8.14 20.97
CA THR A 14 -4.48 -9.47 20.58
C THR A 14 -3.42 -10.36 19.93
N GLY A 15 -2.32 -9.79 19.43
CA GLY A 15 -1.29 -10.55 18.72
C GLY A 15 -1.73 -11.10 17.35
N GLN A 16 -2.92 -10.75 16.83
CA GLN A 16 -3.48 -11.33 15.60
C GLN A 16 -2.88 -10.79 14.28
N HIS A 17 -1.63 -10.35 14.30
CA HIS A 17 -0.92 -9.73 13.18
C HIS A 17 -0.91 -10.65 11.94
N SER A 18 -0.51 -11.92 12.09
CA SER A 18 -0.49 -12.90 11.00
C SER A 18 -1.88 -13.11 10.38
N LYS A 19 -2.92 -13.25 11.21
CA LYS A 19 -4.29 -13.45 10.72
C LYS A 19 -4.79 -12.26 9.91
N LEU A 20 -4.44 -11.04 10.31
CA LEU A 20 -4.76 -9.85 9.53
C LEU A 20 -4.09 -9.90 8.15
N ILE A 21 -2.78 -10.18 8.11
CA ILE A 21 -2.01 -10.24 6.87
C ILE A 21 -2.55 -11.34 5.93
N ASP A 22 -2.73 -12.55 6.43
CA ASP A 22 -3.21 -13.67 5.63
C ASP A 22 -4.62 -13.43 5.08
N SER A 23 -5.51 -12.89 5.93
CA SER A 23 -6.87 -12.53 5.51
C SER A 23 -6.86 -11.39 4.49
N PHE A 24 -5.97 -10.41 4.64
CA PHE A 24 -5.90 -9.26 3.74
C PHE A 24 -5.33 -9.65 2.38
N ILE A 25 -4.24 -10.43 2.35
CA ILE A 25 -3.67 -10.98 1.10
C ILE A 25 -4.71 -11.84 0.37
N SER A 26 -5.43 -12.69 1.09
CA SER A 26 -6.50 -13.51 0.52
C SER A 26 -7.60 -12.64 -0.10
N ALA A 27 -8.01 -11.56 0.58
CA ALA A 27 -8.99 -10.63 0.07
C ALA A 27 -8.49 -9.87 -1.18
N LEU A 28 -7.22 -9.43 -1.20
CA LEU A 28 -6.61 -8.78 -2.37
C LEU A 28 -6.62 -9.70 -3.58
N ARG A 29 -6.19 -10.96 -3.42
CA ARG A 29 -6.18 -11.96 -4.50
C ARG A 29 -7.58 -12.23 -5.05
N TYR A 30 -8.57 -12.35 -4.18
CA TYR A 30 -9.94 -12.68 -4.60
C TYR A 30 -10.70 -11.50 -5.20
N ARG A 31 -10.47 -10.28 -4.71
CA ARG A 31 -11.32 -9.11 -5.02
C ARG A 31 -10.67 -8.08 -5.93
N LEU A 32 -9.34 -7.94 -5.90
CA LEU A 32 -8.62 -6.87 -6.57
C LEU A 32 -7.66 -7.37 -7.64
N LEU A 33 -6.84 -8.38 -7.32
CA LEU A 33 -5.79 -8.91 -8.22
C LEU A 33 -6.38 -9.91 -9.22
N THR A 34 -7.41 -9.46 -9.93
CA THR A 34 -8.14 -10.25 -10.93
C THR A 34 -8.10 -9.55 -12.29
N ALA A 35 -8.26 -10.31 -13.37
CA ALA A 35 -8.16 -9.77 -14.73
C ALA A 35 -9.20 -8.69 -15.04
N GLY A 36 -10.31 -8.64 -14.28
CA GLY A 36 -11.38 -7.67 -14.44
C GLY A 36 -11.13 -6.31 -13.77
N ALA A 37 -10.19 -6.21 -12.83
CA ALA A 37 -9.89 -4.94 -12.18
C ALA A 37 -9.11 -4.01 -13.11
N SER A 38 -9.37 -2.71 -13.08
CA SER A 38 -8.57 -1.74 -13.83
C SER A 38 -7.21 -1.53 -13.16
N THR A 39 -6.18 -1.21 -13.93
CA THR A 39 -4.83 -0.94 -13.39
C THR A 39 -4.83 0.27 -12.45
N ASN A 40 -5.66 1.28 -12.77
CA ASN A 40 -5.81 2.48 -11.97
C ASN A 40 -6.42 2.16 -10.58
N ASP A 41 -7.46 1.33 -10.51
CA ASP A 41 -8.05 0.89 -9.23
C ASP A 41 -7.03 0.14 -8.36
N ILE A 42 -6.21 -0.73 -8.98
CA ILE A 42 -5.16 -1.46 -8.26
C ILE A 42 -4.12 -0.50 -7.70
N LEU A 43 -3.69 0.50 -8.47
CA LEU A 43 -2.72 1.50 -8.03
C LEU A 43 -3.29 2.38 -6.90
N HIS A 44 -4.51 2.89 -7.03
CA HIS A 44 -5.16 3.67 -5.96
C HIS A 44 -5.35 2.86 -4.68
N GLN A 45 -5.75 1.59 -4.81
CA GLN A 45 -5.87 0.71 -3.67
C GLN A 45 -4.51 0.41 -3.04
N TYR A 46 -3.45 0.24 -3.84
CA TYR A 46 -2.10 0.02 -3.33
C TYR A 46 -1.58 1.22 -2.53
N ILE A 47 -1.79 2.44 -3.04
CA ILE A 47 -1.51 3.70 -2.34
C ILE A 47 -2.26 3.77 -1.01
N SER A 48 -3.56 3.46 -1.03
CA SER A 48 -4.40 3.46 0.17
C SER A 48 -3.94 2.41 1.19
N THR A 49 -3.50 1.24 0.70
CA THR A 49 -2.91 0.18 1.51
C THR A 49 -1.60 0.64 2.16
N ILE A 50 -0.69 1.27 1.42
CA ILE A 50 0.55 1.86 1.98
C ILE A 50 0.19 2.83 3.11
N LYS A 51 -0.68 3.81 2.84
CA LYS A 51 -1.10 4.82 3.83
C LYS A 51 -1.73 4.21 5.08
N ALA A 52 -2.52 3.15 4.93
CA ALA A 52 -3.19 2.49 6.05
C ALA A 52 -2.21 1.63 6.86
N LEU A 53 -1.40 0.80 6.20
CA LEU A 53 -0.48 -0.11 6.87
C LEU A 53 0.67 0.64 7.55
N CYS A 54 1.21 1.71 6.97
CA CYS A 54 2.22 2.54 7.65
C CYS A 54 1.71 3.19 8.94
N ARG A 55 0.39 3.40 9.08
CA ARG A 55 -0.19 3.90 10.33
C ARG A 55 -0.34 2.80 11.38
N ILE A 56 -0.66 1.58 10.96
CA ILE A 56 -0.82 0.42 11.85
C ILE A 56 0.55 -0.06 12.31
N ASP A 57 1.48 -0.20 11.39
CA ASP A 57 2.83 -0.70 11.60
C ASP A 57 3.86 0.24 10.93
N PRO A 58 4.42 1.19 11.70
CA PRO A 58 5.46 2.09 11.20
C PRO A 58 6.77 1.38 10.83
N THR A 59 6.99 0.15 11.29
CA THR A 59 8.23 -0.61 10.97
C THR A 59 8.25 -1.12 9.52
N GLY A 60 7.08 -1.16 8.87
CA GLY A 60 6.95 -1.56 7.46
C GLY A 60 6.85 -3.07 7.24
N VAL A 61 6.91 -3.90 8.28
CA VAL A 61 6.81 -5.37 8.19
C VAL A 61 5.49 -5.80 7.53
N PHE A 62 4.38 -5.17 7.92
CA PHE A 62 3.07 -5.44 7.33
C PHE A 62 3.02 -5.07 5.86
N LEU A 63 3.57 -3.90 5.54
CA LEU A 63 3.56 -3.40 4.18
C LEU A 63 4.38 -4.31 3.27
N GLU A 64 5.55 -4.76 3.71
CA GLU A 64 6.41 -5.64 2.91
C GLU A 64 5.70 -6.96 2.58
N ALA A 65 5.10 -7.61 3.57
CA ALA A 65 4.36 -8.86 3.38
C ALA A 65 3.18 -8.75 2.40
N VAL A 66 2.48 -7.61 2.41
CA VAL A 66 1.29 -7.37 1.58
C VAL A 66 1.64 -6.80 0.20
N SER A 67 2.77 -6.13 0.06
CA SER A 67 3.14 -5.42 -1.17
C SER A 67 3.56 -6.36 -2.29
N GLU A 68 4.26 -7.46 -1.97
CA GLU A 68 4.74 -8.44 -2.96
C GLU A 68 3.64 -8.91 -3.92
N PRO A 69 2.49 -9.45 -3.47
CA PRO A 69 1.44 -9.94 -4.38
C PRO A 69 0.87 -8.83 -5.28
N ILE A 70 0.81 -7.59 -4.81
CA ILE A 70 0.32 -6.44 -5.60
C ILE A 70 1.36 -6.07 -6.67
N ARG A 71 2.64 -5.95 -6.27
CA ARG A 71 3.76 -5.59 -7.15
C ARG A 71 3.95 -6.62 -8.26
N ASP A 72 3.90 -7.90 -7.93
CA ASP A 72 4.02 -8.99 -8.89
C ASP A 72 2.89 -8.97 -9.91
N TYR A 73 1.65 -8.74 -9.46
CA TYR A 73 0.51 -8.61 -10.36
C TYR A 73 0.64 -7.43 -11.31
N LEU A 74 1.03 -6.26 -10.79
CA LEU A 74 1.24 -5.05 -11.59
C LEU A 74 2.40 -5.19 -12.59
N ARG A 75 3.46 -5.92 -12.24
CA ARG A 75 4.60 -6.19 -13.15
C ARG A 75 4.16 -6.98 -14.38
N GLY A 76 3.15 -7.84 -14.24
CA GLY A 76 2.56 -8.61 -15.35
C GLY A 76 1.64 -7.80 -16.28
N ARG A 77 1.21 -6.59 -15.88
CA ARG A 77 0.28 -5.76 -16.65
C ARG A 77 1.03 -4.77 -17.54
N LYS A 78 0.75 -4.85 -18.85
CA LYS A 78 1.43 -4.04 -19.88
C LYS A 78 1.16 -2.54 -19.78
N ASP A 79 0.04 -2.16 -19.17
CA ASP A 79 -0.43 -0.78 -19.06
C ASP A 79 -0.02 -0.08 -17.74
N THR A 80 0.61 -0.78 -16.80
CA THR A 80 1.04 -0.23 -15.50
C THR A 80 1.86 1.04 -15.63
N ILE A 81 2.90 1.04 -16.47
CA ILE A 81 3.76 2.22 -16.63
C ILE A 81 2.96 3.41 -17.17
N LYS A 82 2.09 3.18 -18.15
CA LYS A 82 1.24 4.23 -18.72
C LYS A 82 0.29 4.80 -17.66
N CYS A 83 -0.34 3.94 -16.86
CA CYS A 83 -1.20 4.39 -15.78
C CYS A 83 -0.45 5.21 -14.73
N ILE A 84 0.74 4.78 -14.31
CA ILE A 84 1.57 5.52 -13.34
C ILE A 84 1.95 6.89 -13.91
N VAL A 85 2.43 6.94 -15.16
CA VAL A 85 2.79 8.21 -15.82
C VAL A 85 1.59 9.14 -15.86
N ASN A 86 0.43 8.67 -16.33
CA ASN A 86 -0.79 9.46 -16.34
C ASN A 86 -1.15 10.00 -14.95
N MET A 87 -1.11 9.16 -13.90
CA MET A 87 -1.40 9.58 -12.53
C MET A 87 -0.43 10.65 -12.00
N LEU A 88 0.83 10.63 -12.43
CA LEU A 88 1.84 11.64 -12.09
C LEU A 88 1.68 12.93 -12.92
N THR A 89 1.25 12.83 -14.18
CA THR A 89 1.22 13.96 -15.12
C THR A 89 -0.14 14.67 -15.24
N ASP A 90 -1.25 14.02 -14.88
CA ASP A 90 -2.61 14.59 -14.97
C ASP A 90 -2.82 15.81 -14.05
N GLY A 91 -1.84 16.14 -13.18
CA GLY A 91 -1.80 17.38 -12.40
C GLY A 91 -1.05 18.55 -13.06
N THR A 92 -0.41 18.36 -14.22
CA THR A 92 0.53 19.35 -14.81
C THR A 92 0.08 19.91 -16.16
N GLY A 93 -0.95 19.34 -16.79
CA GLY A 93 -1.44 19.76 -18.11
C GLY A 93 -2.70 20.61 -18.06
N GLY A 94 -2.58 21.92 -18.24
CA GLY A 94 -3.74 22.80 -18.41
C GLY A 94 -4.58 22.40 -19.64
N GLY A 95 -5.87 22.16 -19.40
CA GLY A 95 -6.93 22.18 -20.42
C GLY A 95 -7.54 20.81 -20.78
N THR A 96 -8.59 20.42 -20.08
CA THR A 96 -9.88 20.01 -20.69
C THR A 96 -10.97 20.01 -19.61
N ASN A 97 -12.04 20.77 -19.86
CA ASN A 97 -13.38 20.80 -19.26
C ASN A 97 -13.75 19.62 -18.32
N GLY A 98 -13.25 19.62 -17.08
CA GLY A 98 -13.38 18.53 -16.12
C GLY A 98 -14.58 18.66 -15.18
N SER A 99 -15.63 17.90 -15.45
CA SER A 99 -16.66 17.57 -14.48
C SER A 99 -16.05 16.67 -13.40
N GLY A 100 -15.93 17.20 -12.17
CA GLY A 100 -15.97 16.45 -10.91
C GLY A 100 -14.71 15.67 -10.50
N GLY A 101 -13.97 16.21 -9.52
CA GLY A 101 -13.05 15.43 -8.67
C GLY A 101 -11.58 15.85 -8.64
N ALA A 102 -11.27 17.13 -8.78
CA ALA A 102 -9.90 17.63 -8.62
C ALA A 102 -9.52 17.69 -7.12
N GLY A 103 -8.76 16.71 -6.65
CA GLY A 103 -8.23 16.74 -5.29
C GLY A 103 -7.23 15.65 -4.90
N ASP A 104 -6.64 14.89 -5.84
CA ASP A 104 -5.64 13.87 -5.47
C ASP A 104 -4.76 13.47 -6.68
N SER A 105 -3.99 14.42 -7.23
CA SER A 105 -2.92 14.02 -8.14
C SER A 105 -1.89 13.21 -7.35
N LEU A 106 -1.42 12.07 -7.88
CA LEU A 106 -0.44 11.22 -7.21
C LEU A 106 0.82 12.00 -6.80
N LEU A 107 1.20 13.00 -7.59
CA LEU A 107 2.32 13.91 -7.28
C LEU A 107 2.08 14.69 -5.98
N GLU A 108 0.86 15.19 -5.78
CA GLU A 108 0.48 15.95 -4.59
C GLU A 108 0.42 15.05 -3.35
N GLU A 109 -0.08 13.83 -3.50
CA GLU A 109 -0.05 12.84 -2.42
C GLU A 109 1.37 12.49 -1.98
N LEU A 110 2.29 12.25 -2.94
CA LEU A 110 3.69 11.95 -2.64
C LEU A 110 4.33 13.12 -1.90
N ASN A 111 4.06 14.36 -2.31
CA ASN A 111 4.59 15.55 -1.66
C ASN A 111 4.07 15.70 -0.21
N ARG A 112 2.83 15.33 0.08
CA ARG A 112 2.24 15.38 1.44
C ARG A 112 2.76 14.28 2.36
N ASN A 113 3.20 13.14 1.82
CA ASN A 113 3.69 12.01 2.61
C ASN A 113 5.13 12.19 3.09
N VAL A 114 5.93 13.05 2.45
CA VAL A 114 7.31 13.36 2.88
C VAL A 114 7.36 13.90 4.32
N ASP A 115 6.30 14.58 4.77
CA ASP A 115 6.24 15.14 6.12
C ASP A 115 5.79 14.14 7.21
N ASN A 116 5.26 12.97 6.85
CA ASN A 116 4.61 12.04 7.77
C ASN A 116 5.26 10.66 7.88
N LEU A 117 6.20 10.34 7.00
CA LEU A 117 6.89 9.05 7.00
C LEU A 117 8.38 9.32 7.28
N GLU A 118 8.76 9.35 8.56
CA GLU A 118 10.14 9.07 8.96
C GLU A 118 10.41 7.61 8.61
N ILE A 119 10.62 7.32 7.31
CA ILE A 119 11.27 6.09 6.89
C ILE A 119 12.66 6.19 7.51
N SER A 120 12.88 5.45 8.59
CA SER A 120 14.23 5.22 9.09
C SER A 120 14.96 4.54 7.95
N ASP A 121 15.92 5.24 7.34
CA ASP A 121 16.84 4.73 6.33
C ASP A 121 17.69 3.66 7.04
N HIS A 122 17.12 2.48 7.21
CA HIS A 122 17.84 1.33 7.72
C HIS A 122 18.42 0.64 6.50
N ASP A 123 19.72 0.88 6.27
CA ASP A 123 20.52 0.12 5.34
C ASP A 123 20.23 -1.38 5.53
N ASN A 124 19.50 -1.96 4.58
CA ASN A 124 19.13 -3.37 4.59
C ASN A 124 20.37 -4.22 4.31
N ASP A 125 21.14 -4.50 5.35
CA ASP A 125 21.88 -5.76 5.48
C ASP A 125 21.10 -6.64 6.48
N PHE A 126 19.88 -7.03 6.10
CA PHE A 126 19.00 -7.80 6.94
C PHE A 126 18.99 -9.27 6.49
N ASN A 127 19.55 -10.09 7.35
CA ASN A 127 19.63 -11.53 7.24
C ASN A 127 18.22 -12.13 7.04
N SER A 128 18.10 -13.08 6.12
CA SER A 128 16.82 -13.70 5.74
C SER A 128 16.15 -14.54 6.86
N ASP A 129 16.69 -14.56 8.08
CA ASP A 129 16.20 -15.37 9.20
C ASP A 129 15.08 -14.72 10.01
N ASP A 130 14.86 -13.41 9.92
CA ASP A 130 13.90 -12.70 10.79
C ASP A 130 12.43 -12.81 10.35
N LYS A 131 12.17 -13.51 9.24
CA LYS A 131 10.83 -14.01 8.91
C LYS A 131 10.28 -14.92 10.02
N GLN A 132 11.15 -15.38 10.91
CA GLN A 132 10.87 -16.29 12.00
C GLN A 132 10.55 -15.60 13.35
N ALA A 133 10.85 -14.30 13.52
CA ALA A 133 10.79 -13.65 14.84
C ALA A 133 9.37 -13.52 15.45
N TRP A 134 8.32 -13.45 14.63
CA TRP A 134 6.93 -13.50 15.10
C TRP A 134 6.28 -14.88 14.93
N ALA A 135 6.95 -15.80 14.23
CA ALA A 135 6.50 -17.19 14.10
C ALA A 135 6.92 -18.05 15.30
N ASP A 136 7.98 -17.66 16.03
CA ASP A 136 8.56 -18.43 17.14
C ASP A 136 8.12 -17.96 18.55
N ALA A 137 7.24 -16.96 18.65
CA ALA A 137 6.67 -16.50 19.91
C ALA A 137 5.42 -17.30 20.31
N GLN A 138 5.56 -18.61 20.50
CA GLN A 138 4.50 -19.52 20.95
C GLN A 138 4.88 -20.35 22.18
#